data_AF-A0A7C4T4D1-F1
#
_entry.id   AF-A0A7C4T4D1-F1
#
_cell.length_a   1.000
_cell.length_b   1.000
_cell.length_c   1.000
_cell.angle_alpha   90.00
_cell.angle_beta   90.00
_cell.angle_gamma   90.00
#
_symmetry.space_group_name_H-M   'P 1'
#
loop_
_entity.id
_entity.type
_entity.pdbx_description
1 polymer ?
#
loop_
_entity_poly.entity_id
_entity_poly.type
_entity_poly.pdbx_seq_one_letter_code
_entity_poly.pdbx_strand_id
1 'polypeptide(L)'
;MPRMTPLCVAGRRDATNLTCRSSALSPMAVADKLPTGDKMLYPLRFKPIFKPRIWGGRRLAELYGKSLPPGVDIGESWELSGLPGDESVVADGPLAGATLGDLVRRFGRDLLGTTSPVDGQFPLLVKLLDARRNLSVQVHPSAEMVRRRGGACRLKHECWFVIDAEPGACLWLGLNDGVTRERFAAAVSDG
;
A
#
# COMPACT_ATOMS: atom_id res chain seq x y z
N MET A 1 5.54 -32.03 -9.32
CA MET A 1 5.12 -30.70 -8.84
C MET A 1 5.42 -29.66 -9.92
N PRO A 2 4.43 -28.89 -10.42
CA PRO A 2 4.70 -27.74 -11.27
C PRO A 2 5.47 -26.69 -10.45
N ARG A 3 6.74 -26.45 -10.79
CA ARG A 3 7.61 -25.50 -10.08
C ARG A 3 7.48 -24.10 -10.68
N MET A 4 6.79 -23.14 -10.07
CA MET A 4 6.80 -21.76 -10.57
C MET A 4 8.24 -21.26 -10.78
N THR A 5 8.52 -20.65 -11.93
CA THR A 5 9.84 -20.06 -12.22
C THR A 5 10.04 -18.78 -11.40
N PRO A 6 11.04 -18.72 -10.50
CA PRO A 6 11.37 -17.49 -9.80
C PRO A 6 12.09 -16.51 -10.74
N LEU A 7 11.66 -15.25 -10.73
CA LEU A 7 12.45 -14.16 -11.29
C LEU A 7 13.38 -13.61 -10.19
N CYS A 8 14.68 -13.88 -10.29
CA CYS A 8 15.67 -13.40 -9.33
C CYS A 8 15.90 -11.89 -9.48
N VAL A 9 15.89 -11.16 -8.36
CA VAL A 9 16.18 -9.72 -8.35
C VAL A 9 17.67 -9.49 -8.13
N ALA A 10 18.32 -8.71 -9.01
CA ALA A 10 19.70 -8.29 -8.81
C ALA A 10 19.75 -7.12 -7.81
N GLY A 11 20.31 -7.34 -6.61
CA GLY A 11 20.48 -6.29 -5.60
C GLY A 11 21.68 -5.38 -5.89
N ARG A 12 21.51 -4.06 -5.67
CA ARG A 12 22.63 -3.13 -5.45
C ARG A 12 22.41 -2.48 -4.09
N ARG A 13 23.42 -2.56 -3.22
CA ARG A 13 23.42 -1.90 -1.91
C ARG A 13 24.25 -0.63 -2.02
N ASP A 14 23.61 0.52 -1.86
CA ASP A 14 24.26 1.75 -1.41
C ASP A 14 23.23 2.54 -0.59
N ALA A 15 23.40 2.51 0.73
CA ALA A 15 22.55 3.22 1.69
C ALA A 15 23.36 4.33 2.36
N THR A 16 23.02 5.58 2.07
CA THR A 16 23.51 6.77 2.79
C THR A 16 22.37 7.36 3.62
N ASN A 17 22.63 7.47 4.92
CA ASN A 17 21.70 7.91 5.97
C ASN A 17 21.33 9.40 5.86
N LEU A 18 20.03 9.71 5.88
CA LEU A 18 19.51 11.01 6.32
C LEU A 18 18.57 10.80 7.52
N THR A 19 18.98 11.30 8.69
CA THR A 19 18.16 11.30 9.89
C THR A 19 17.42 12.63 10.04
N CYS A 20 16.09 12.59 10.11
CA CYS A 20 15.26 13.71 10.55
C CYS A 20 14.67 13.39 11.93
N ARG A 21 14.83 14.29 12.91
CA ARG A 21 14.29 14.15 14.27
C ARG A 21 12.89 14.78 14.34
N SER A 22 11.93 14.11 14.98
CA SER A 22 10.67 14.75 15.41
C SER A 22 10.41 14.47 16.89
N SER A 23 10.11 15.53 17.65
CA SER A 23 9.61 15.47 19.03
C SER A 23 8.09 15.22 19.05
N ALA A 24 7.64 14.53 20.09
CA ALA A 24 6.24 14.14 20.32
C ALA A 24 5.46 15.25 21.04
N LEU A 25 4.17 15.39 20.72
CA LEU A 25 3.18 16.08 21.55
C LEU A 25 1.88 15.26 21.64
N SER A 26 1.32 15.22 22.85
CA SER A 26 0.12 14.47 23.28
C SER A 26 -1.19 15.11 22.79
N PRO A 27 -2.32 14.38 22.74
CA PRO A 27 -3.58 14.88 22.20
C PRO A 27 -4.43 15.56 23.28
N MET A 28 -5.05 16.69 22.93
CA MET A 28 -6.31 17.11 23.53
C MET A 28 -7.31 17.45 22.43
N ALA A 29 -8.53 16.97 22.63
CA ALA A 29 -9.69 17.24 21.81
C ALA A 29 -10.11 18.70 21.91
N VAL A 30 -10.47 19.32 20.79
CA VAL A 30 -11.59 20.27 20.73
C VAL A 30 -12.21 20.14 19.33
N ALA A 31 -13.40 19.55 19.27
CA ALA A 31 -14.30 19.75 18.15
C ALA A 31 -14.95 21.13 18.34
N ASP A 32 -14.46 22.14 17.64
CA ASP A 32 -15.26 23.33 17.35
C ASP A 32 -14.76 24.04 16.08
N LYS A 33 -15.71 24.16 15.14
CA LYS A 33 -15.74 24.98 13.91
C LYS A 33 -14.39 25.44 13.36
N LEU A 34 -13.86 24.71 12.37
CA LEU A 34 -12.72 25.18 11.57
C LEU A 34 -13.09 26.42 10.74
N PRO A 35 -12.19 27.41 10.60
CA PRO A 35 -12.46 28.65 9.89
C PRO A 35 -12.62 28.42 8.38
N THR A 36 -13.49 29.21 7.76
CA THR A 36 -13.62 29.38 6.30
C THR A 36 -12.38 30.05 5.71
N GLY A 37 -11.27 29.31 5.68
CA GLY A 37 -10.06 29.61 4.93
C GLY A 37 -10.01 28.73 3.68
N ASP A 38 -10.58 29.25 2.59
CA ASP A 38 -10.39 28.77 1.22
C ASP A 38 -8.99 29.22 0.79
N LYS A 39 -8.04 28.33 0.51
CA LYS A 39 -7.66 27.87 -0.85
C LYS A 39 -6.15 27.64 -0.79
N MET A 40 -5.71 26.42 -1.06
CA MET A 40 -4.51 26.08 -1.80
C MET A 40 -4.03 24.71 -1.35
N LEU A 41 -3.94 23.80 -2.31
CA LEU A 41 -3.17 22.59 -2.14
C LEU A 41 -1.68 22.97 -2.02
N TYR A 42 -0.98 22.20 -1.21
CA TYR A 42 0.47 22.26 -1.02
C TYR A 42 0.99 20.82 -1.09
N PRO A 43 2.32 20.58 -1.08
CA PRO A 43 2.84 19.22 -0.98
C PRO A 43 2.30 18.51 0.27
N LEU A 44 1.34 17.60 0.07
CA LEU A 44 0.65 16.91 1.16
C LEU A 44 1.50 15.74 1.64
N ARG A 45 1.75 15.69 2.95
CA ARG A 45 2.29 14.51 3.62
C ARG A 45 1.18 13.82 4.39
N PHE A 46 1.17 12.50 4.36
CA PHE A 46 0.17 11.68 5.04
C PHE A 46 0.82 10.87 6.16
N LYS A 47 0.07 10.63 7.23
CA LYS A 47 0.46 9.68 8.27
C LYS A 47 0.40 8.26 7.69
N PRO A 48 1.47 7.46 7.77
CA PRO A 48 1.44 6.10 7.24
C PRO A 48 0.50 5.22 8.07
N ILE A 49 -0.19 4.28 7.41
CA ILE A 49 -1.01 3.27 8.07
C ILE A 49 -0.23 1.95 8.06
N PHE A 50 0.21 1.49 9.23
CA PHE A 50 0.95 0.24 9.36
C PHE A 50 0.02 -0.96 9.45
N LYS A 51 0.27 -1.98 8.62
CA LYS A 51 -0.48 -3.24 8.63
C LYS A 51 0.43 -4.39 9.09
N PRO A 52 0.16 -4.98 10.26
CA PRO A 52 0.83 -6.20 10.69
C PRO A 52 0.58 -7.35 9.72
N ARG A 53 1.62 -8.15 9.46
CA ARG A 53 1.54 -9.32 8.58
C ARG A 53 2.47 -10.41 9.10
N ILE A 54 2.04 -11.66 8.99
CA ILE A 54 2.86 -12.83 9.38
C ILE A 54 4.17 -12.96 8.60
N TRP A 55 4.19 -12.39 7.40
CA TRP A 55 5.36 -12.34 6.51
C TRP A 55 6.14 -11.04 6.63
N GLY A 56 5.67 -10.11 7.46
CA GLY A 56 6.28 -8.80 7.66
C GLY A 56 7.57 -8.84 8.48
N GLY A 57 8.17 -7.68 8.64
CA GLY A 57 9.40 -7.52 9.39
C GLY A 57 9.51 -6.15 10.02
N ARG A 58 10.77 -5.70 10.15
CA ARG A 58 11.15 -4.45 10.81
C ARG A 58 11.99 -3.53 9.92
N ARG A 59 12.26 -3.92 8.66
CA ARG A 59 13.16 -3.20 7.75
C ARG A 59 12.64 -1.82 7.36
N LEU A 60 11.32 -1.60 7.42
CA LEU A 60 10.75 -0.26 7.19
C LEU A 60 11.25 0.77 8.22
N ALA A 61 11.53 0.35 9.46
CA ALA A 61 12.13 1.23 10.46
C ALA A 61 13.60 1.52 10.13
N GLU A 62 14.34 0.50 9.73
CA GLU A 62 15.79 0.58 9.46
C GLU A 62 16.10 1.39 8.19
N LEU A 63 15.38 1.13 7.09
CA LEU A 63 15.64 1.74 5.78
C LEU A 63 15.02 3.13 5.63
N TYR A 64 13.86 3.36 6.26
CA TYR A 64 13.07 4.58 6.04
C TYR A 64 12.77 5.35 7.32
N GLY A 65 13.35 4.96 8.46
CA GLY A 65 13.14 5.64 9.74
C GLY A 65 11.69 5.62 10.23
N LYS A 66 10.87 4.65 9.78
CA LYS A 66 9.46 4.57 10.16
C LYS A 66 9.33 4.21 11.65
N SER A 67 8.54 4.99 12.39
CA SER A 67 8.21 4.73 13.80
C SER A 67 7.20 3.59 13.96
N LEU A 68 7.67 2.36 13.75
CA LEU A 68 6.81 1.17 13.83
C LEU A 68 6.50 0.80 15.31
N PRO A 69 5.29 0.27 15.62
CA PRO A 69 4.94 -0.19 16.96
C PRO A 69 5.96 -1.21 17.52
N PRO A 70 6.35 -1.13 18.82
CA PRO A 70 7.29 -2.07 19.41
C PRO A 70 6.77 -3.51 19.39
N GLY A 71 7.64 -4.46 19.05
CA GLY A 71 7.32 -5.89 19.09
C GLY A 71 6.34 -6.39 18.02
N VAL A 72 5.95 -5.55 17.05
CA VAL A 72 5.02 -5.93 15.98
C VAL A 72 5.73 -5.94 14.63
N ASP A 73 5.70 -7.08 13.94
CA ASP A 73 6.18 -7.18 12.57
C ASP A 73 5.16 -6.55 11.60
N ILE A 74 5.63 -5.60 10.79
CA ILE A 74 4.81 -4.84 9.85
C ILE A 74 5.20 -5.28 8.45
N GLY A 75 4.22 -5.76 7.68
CA GLY A 75 4.43 -6.16 6.29
C GLY A 75 4.12 -5.05 5.29
N GLU A 76 3.17 -4.17 5.62
CA GLU A 76 2.79 -3.07 4.73
C GLU A 76 2.77 -1.74 5.50
N SER A 77 3.37 -0.71 4.92
CA SER A 77 3.13 0.69 5.27
C SER A 77 2.33 1.32 4.14
N TRP A 78 1.07 1.66 4.38
CA TRP A 78 0.26 2.35 3.38
C TRP A 78 0.57 3.83 3.46
N GLU A 79 1.14 4.35 2.39
CA GLU A 79 1.60 5.73 2.28
C GLU A 79 0.49 6.64 1.75
N LEU A 80 -0.42 6.09 0.94
CA LEU A 80 -1.58 6.79 0.41
C LEU A 80 -2.73 5.82 0.18
N SER A 81 -3.88 6.09 0.79
CA SER A 81 -5.08 5.26 0.71
C SER A 81 -6.34 6.12 0.77
N GLY A 82 -7.25 5.90 -0.18
CA GLY A 82 -8.62 6.43 -0.16
C GLY A 82 -9.66 5.39 0.24
N LEU A 83 -9.25 4.25 0.81
CA LEU A 83 -10.15 3.15 1.15
C LEU A 83 -10.91 3.44 2.46
N PRO A 84 -12.25 3.28 2.48
CA PRO A 84 -13.04 3.48 3.71
C PRO A 84 -12.53 2.64 4.88
N GLY A 85 -12.40 3.27 6.05
CA GLY A 85 -11.85 2.65 7.26
C GLY A 85 -10.33 2.64 7.35
N ASP A 86 -9.63 2.87 6.23
CA ASP A 86 -8.17 2.93 6.12
C ASP A 86 -7.74 4.13 5.27
N GLU A 87 -8.37 5.29 5.50
CA GLU A 87 -8.08 6.51 4.75
C GLU A 87 -6.84 7.21 5.28
N SER A 88 -5.98 7.66 4.37
CA SER A 88 -4.81 8.45 4.72
C SER A 88 -5.22 9.82 5.27
N VAL A 89 -4.57 10.23 6.35
CA VAL A 89 -4.82 11.50 7.04
C VAL A 89 -3.63 12.42 6.86
N VAL A 90 -3.87 13.68 6.50
CA VAL A 90 -2.83 14.69 6.33
C VAL A 90 -2.08 14.90 7.65
N ALA A 91 -0.75 14.85 7.59
CA ALA A 91 0.10 14.84 8.77
C ALA A 91 0.34 16.23 9.38
N ASP A 92 0.39 17.27 8.55
CA ASP A 92 0.86 18.60 8.93
C ASP A 92 0.33 19.69 7.99
N GLY A 93 0.47 20.95 8.40
CA GLY A 93 0.03 22.11 7.63
C GLY A 93 -1.46 22.45 7.82
N PRO A 94 -1.99 23.42 7.04
CA PRO A 94 -3.36 23.92 7.21
C PRO A 94 -4.48 22.89 6.96
N LEU A 95 -4.16 21.76 6.32
CA LEU A 95 -5.10 20.67 6.07
C LEU A 95 -4.86 19.46 6.97
N ALA A 96 -3.98 19.58 7.98
CA ALA A 96 -3.70 18.49 8.92
C ALA A 96 -4.99 17.95 9.57
N GLY A 97 -5.09 16.62 9.65
CA GLY A 97 -6.28 15.95 10.18
C GLY A 97 -7.38 15.67 9.15
N ALA A 98 -7.36 16.32 7.98
CA ALA A 98 -8.28 15.97 6.89
C ALA A 98 -7.95 14.58 6.31
N THR A 99 -8.98 13.82 5.96
CA THR A 99 -8.82 12.53 5.26
C THR A 99 -8.62 12.74 3.76
N LEU A 100 -8.01 11.79 3.06
CA LEU A 100 -7.90 11.83 1.60
C LEU A 100 -9.29 11.89 0.93
N GLY A 101 -10.31 11.22 1.49
CA GLY A 101 -11.69 11.34 1.03
C GLY A 101 -12.26 12.75 1.18
N ASP A 102 -12.00 13.44 2.30
CA ASP A 102 -12.35 14.86 2.47
C ASP A 102 -11.71 15.72 1.38
N LEU A 103 -10.42 15.49 1.10
CA LEU A 103 -9.69 16.24 0.11
C LEU A 103 -10.23 16.00 -1.30
N VAL A 104 -10.55 14.75 -1.65
CA VAL A 104 -11.17 14.40 -2.94
C VAL A 104 -12.52 15.10 -3.10
N ARG A 105 -13.37 15.08 -2.06
CA ARG A 105 -14.68 15.77 -2.09
C ARG A 105 -14.55 17.29 -2.16
N ARG A 106 -13.58 17.87 -1.45
CA ARG A 106 -13.41 19.32 -1.33
C ARG A 106 -12.70 19.94 -2.53
N PHE A 107 -11.62 19.33 -3.00
CA PHE A 107 -10.75 19.90 -4.04
C PHE A 107 -10.99 19.31 -5.43
N GLY A 108 -11.59 18.12 -5.53
CA GLY A 108 -11.99 17.52 -6.80
C GLY A 108 -10.87 17.53 -7.86
N ARG A 109 -11.11 18.26 -8.95
CA ARG A 109 -10.18 18.39 -10.08
C ARG A 109 -8.83 19.00 -9.69
N ASP A 110 -8.80 19.90 -8.70
CA ASP A 110 -7.54 20.54 -8.27
C ASP A 110 -6.59 19.51 -7.63
N LEU A 111 -7.13 18.46 -7.00
CA LEU A 111 -6.35 17.36 -6.43
C LEU A 111 -6.10 16.22 -7.43
N LEU A 112 -7.13 15.86 -8.21
CA LEU A 112 -7.10 14.67 -9.08
C LEU A 112 -6.56 14.97 -10.50
N GLY A 113 -6.40 16.23 -10.86
CA GLY A 113 -6.09 16.65 -12.22
C GLY A 113 -7.16 16.18 -13.20
N THR A 114 -6.74 15.54 -14.29
CA THR A 114 -7.64 15.03 -15.34
C THR A 114 -8.27 13.68 -14.99
N THR A 115 -7.87 13.06 -13.88
CA THR A 115 -8.39 11.76 -13.44
C THR A 115 -9.71 11.92 -12.70
N SER A 116 -10.57 10.91 -12.78
CA SER A 116 -11.82 10.84 -12.01
C SER A 116 -11.68 9.90 -10.81
N PRO A 117 -12.37 10.17 -9.69
CA PRO A 117 -12.41 9.22 -8.58
C PRO A 117 -13.10 7.92 -9.01
N VAL A 118 -12.71 6.80 -8.39
CA VAL A 118 -13.33 5.48 -8.61
C VAL A 118 -14.21 5.18 -7.41
N ASP A 119 -15.51 5.00 -7.61
CA ASP A 119 -16.51 4.83 -6.54
C ASP A 119 -16.45 5.97 -5.49
N GLY A 120 -16.19 7.20 -5.94
CA GLY A 120 -16.04 8.37 -5.09
C GLY A 120 -14.72 8.44 -4.30
N GLN A 121 -13.79 7.51 -4.52
CA GLN A 121 -12.51 7.41 -3.80
C GLN A 121 -11.33 7.83 -4.66
N PHE A 122 -10.21 8.16 -4.01
CA PHE A 122 -8.93 8.32 -4.69
C PHE A 122 -8.54 7.00 -5.39
N PRO A 123 -8.09 7.04 -6.66
CA PRO A 123 -8.02 5.84 -7.50
C PRO A 123 -6.83 4.92 -7.21
N LEU A 124 -5.86 5.35 -6.39
CA LEU A 124 -4.65 4.59 -6.11
C LEU A 124 -4.49 4.25 -4.63
N LEU A 125 -3.79 3.15 -4.39
CA LEU A 125 -3.29 2.72 -3.09
C LEU A 125 -1.78 2.54 -3.21
N VAL A 126 -1.02 3.33 -2.47
CA VAL A 126 0.45 3.32 -2.49
C VAL A 126 0.97 2.72 -1.20
N LYS A 127 1.88 1.74 -1.32
CA LYS A 127 2.40 0.97 -0.19
C LYS A 127 3.90 0.76 -0.30
N LEU A 128 4.56 0.70 0.85
CA LEU A 128 5.86 0.06 1.03
C LEU A 128 5.65 -1.31 1.65
N LEU A 129 6.33 -2.33 1.13
CA LEU A 129 6.23 -3.70 1.62
C LEU A 129 7.57 -4.17 2.20
N ASP A 130 7.54 -4.77 3.38
CA ASP A 130 8.65 -5.53 3.96
C ASP A 130 8.34 -7.02 3.86
N ALA A 131 8.75 -7.63 2.75
CA ALA A 131 8.50 -9.03 2.44
C ALA A 131 9.58 -9.94 3.05
N ARG A 132 9.68 -9.96 4.39
CA ARG A 132 10.65 -10.78 5.14
C ARG A 132 10.46 -12.29 4.94
N ARG A 133 9.22 -12.74 4.70
CA ARG A 133 8.88 -14.13 4.37
C ARG A 133 8.02 -14.18 3.11
N ASN A 134 7.82 -15.38 2.58
CA ASN A 134 6.94 -15.59 1.44
C ASN A 134 5.51 -15.10 1.73
N LEU A 135 4.99 -14.30 0.81
CA LEU A 135 3.57 -13.94 0.78
C LEU A 135 2.75 -15.11 0.23
N SER A 136 1.43 -15.06 0.44
CA SER A 136 0.51 -15.98 -0.20
C SER A 136 0.55 -15.85 -1.72
N VAL A 137 0.40 -16.99 -2.42
CA VAL A 137 0.11 -17.03 -3.85
C VAL A 137 -1.25 -16.38 -4.09
N GLN A 138 -1.31 -15.40 -5.00
CA GLN A 138 -2.47 -14.54 -5.20
C GLN A 138 -2.79 -14.35 -6.68
N VAL A 139 -4.07 -14.20 -6.99
CA VAL A 139 -4.57 -13.75 -8.28
C VAL A 139 -5.63 -12.67 -8.05
N HIS A 140 -5.50 -11.53 -8.73
CA HIS A 140 -6.50 -10.48 -8.63
C HIS A 140 -7.68 -10.74 -9.57
N PRO A 141 -8.92 -10.36 -9.17
CA PRO A 141 -10.10 -10.49 -10.03
C PRO A 141 -9.95 -9.77 -11.37
N SER A 142 -10.45 -10.39 -12.45
CA SER A 142 -10.65 -9.71 -13.73
C SER A 142 -11.90 -8.84 -13.71
N ALA A 143 -12.01 -7.89 -14.66
CA ALA A 143 -13.20 -7.05 -14.79
C ALA A 143 -14.49 -7.89 -15.03
N GLU A 144 -14.38 -9.02 -15.74
CA GLU A 144 -15.49 -9.95 -15.92
C GLU A 144 -15.90 -10.63 -14.61
N MET A 145 -14.93 -11.06 -13.79
CA MET A 145 -15.21 -11.64 -12.47
C MET A 145 -15.92 -10.64 -11.57
N VAL A 146 -15.47 -9.38 -11.54
CA VAL A 146 -16.08 -8.31 -10.75
C VAL A 146 -17.54 -8.09 -11.14
N ARG A 147 -17.84 -8.03 -12.44
CA ARG A 147 -19.22 -7.94 -12.96
C ARG A 147 -20.07 -9.13 -12.53
N ARG A 148 -19.56 -10.36 -12.72
CA ARG A 148 -20.28 -11.59 -12.36
C ARG A 148 -20.56 -11.71 -10.86
N ARG A 149 -19.67 -11.19 -10.02
CA ARG A 149 -19.79 -11.23 -8.55
C ARG A 149 -20.53 -10.03 -7.95
N GLY A 150 -21.11 -9.15 -8.77
CA GLY A 150 -21.99 -8.07 -8.31
C GLY A 150 -21.34 -7.12 -7.29
N GLY A 151 -20.04 -6.83 -7.44
CA GLY A 151 -19.31 -5.94 -6.53
C GLY A 151 -18.78 -6.59 -5.24
N ALA A 152 -18.94 -7.90 -5.04
CA ALA A 152 -18.33 -8.62 -3.90
C ALA A 152 -16.79 -8.67 -3.97
N CYS A 153 -16.21 -8.31 -5.11
CA CYS A 153 -14.77 -8.07 -5.25
C CYS A 153 -14.53 -6.81 -6.08
N ARG A 154 -13.36 -6.19 -5.90
CA ARG A 154 -12.93 -5.01 -6.65
C ARG A 154 -11.87 -5.39 -7.67
N LEU A 155 -11.89 -4.70 -8.81
CA LEU A 155 -10.81 -4.78 -9.78
C LEU A 155 -9.53 -4.27 -9.11
N LYS A 156 -8.43 -5.01 -9.25
CA LYS A 156 -7.15 -4.63 -8.68
C LYS A 156 -6.03 -4.94 -9.67
N HIS A 157 -5.60 -3.90 -10.37
CA HIS A 157 -4.31 -3.91 -11.05
C HIS A 157 -3.24 -3.43 -10.09
N GLU A 158 -2.01 -3.92 -10.27
CA GLU A 158 -0.87 -3.49 -9.47
C GLU A 158 0.40 -3.47 -10.29
N CYS A 159 1.38 -2.72 -9.80
CA CYS A 159 2.76 -2.80 -10.25
C CYS A 159 3.66 -2.84 -9.01
N TRP A 160 4.85 -3.39 -9.18
CA TRP A 160 5.86 -3.41 -8.12
C TRP A 160 7.12 -2.71 -8.61
N PHE A 161 7.67 -1.89 -7.73
CA PHE A 161 9.00 -1.35 -7.88
C PHE A 161 9.86 -1.93 -6.77
N VAL A 162 10.86 -2.73 -7.13
CA VAL A 162 11.74 -3.37 -6.15
C VAL A 162 12.83 -2.39 -5.76
N ILE A 163 12.76 -1.91 -4.52
CA ILE A 163 13.71 -0.90 -4.00
C ILE A 163 14.98 -1.56 -3.48
N ASP A 164 14.84 -2.67 -2.76
CA ASP A 164 15.95 -3.45 -2.24
C ASP A 164 15.59 -4.94 -2.19
N ALA A 165 16.60 -5.80 -2.31
CA ALA A 165 16.45 -7.25 -2.34
C ALA A 165 17.72 -7.97 -1.85
N GLU A 166 17.54 -8.99 -1.02
CA GLU A 166 18.65 -9.86 -0.59
C GLU A 166 19.14 -10.75 -1.75
N PRO A 167 20.41 -11.20 -1.75
CA PRO A 167 20.89 -12.17 -2.72
C PRO A 167 19.99 -13.43 -2.75
N GLY A 168 19.51 -13.80 -3.93
CA GLY A 168 18.61 -14.94 -4.11
C GLY A 168 17.13 -14.63 -3.88
N ALA A 169 16.77 -13.38 -3.57
CA ALA A 169 15.37 -12.96 -3.53
C ALA A 169 14.71 -13.14 -4.91
N CYS A 170 13.45 -13.55 -4.89
CA CYS A 170 12.70 -13.82 -6.11
C CYS A 170 11.25 -13.36 -6.02
N LEU A 171 10.67 -13.17 -7.21
CA LEU A 171 9.23 -13.02 -7.41
C LEU A 171 8.70 -14.23 -8.18
N TRP A 172 7.54 -14.74 -7.76
CA TRP A 172 6.81 -15.77 -8.50
C TRP A 172 5.72 -15.12 -9.34
N LEU A 173 5.87 -15.19 -10.66
CA LEU A 173 4.99 -14.52 -11.62
C LEU A 173 4.53 -15.49 -12.69
N GLY A 174 3.22 -15.69 -12.77
CA GLY A 174 2.60 -16.59 -13.73
C GLY A 174 2.78 -18.07 -13.38
N LEU A 175 2.28 -18.92 -14.28
CA LEU A 175 2.44 -20.36 -14.23
C LEU A 175 3.48 -20.78 -15.28
N ASN A 176 4.08 -21.94 -15.09
CA ASN A 176 4.93 -22.52 -16.12
C ASN A 176 4.15 -22.86 -17.39
N ASP A 177 4.87 -22.88 -18.50
CA ASP A 177 4.33 -23.33 -19.78
C ASP A 177 3.77 -24.74 -19.69
N GLY A 178 2.61 -24.95 -20.31
CA GLY A 178 1.93 -26.24 -20.37
C GLY A 178 1.20 -26.65 -19.09
N VAL A 179 1.10 -25.78 -18.07
CA VAL A 179 0.22 -26.03 -16.92
C VAL A 179 -1.25 -25.93 -17.36
N THR A 180 -1.98 -27.05 -17.27
CA THR A 180 -3.43 -27.09 -17.50
C THR A 180 -4.21 -26.79 -16.22
N ARG A 181 -5.50 -26.48 -16.36
CA ARG A 181 -6.41 -26.23 -15.22
C ARG A 181 -6.47 -27.43 -14.27
N GLU A 182 -6.52 -28.64 -14.81
CA GLU A 182 -6.62 -29.89 -14.05
C GLU A 182 -5.35 -30.14 -13.25
N ARG A 183 -4.18 -29.94 -13.88
CA ARG A 183 -2.88 -30.05 -13.21
C ARG A 183 -2.71 -29.01 -12.11
N PHE A 184 -3.17 -27.78 -12.35
CA PHE A 184 -3.15 -26.73 -11.34
C PHE A 184 -4.04 -27.09 -10.14
N ALA A 185 -5.29 -27.53 -10.38
CA ALA A 185 -6.22 -27.90 -9.32
C ALA A 185 -5.73 -29.09 -8.48
N ALA A 186 -5.14 -30.11 -9.13
CA ALA A 186 -4.53 -31.24 -8.43
C ALA A 186 -3.36 -30.78 -7.54
N ALA A 187 -2.46 -29.93 -8.06
CA ALA A 187 -1.34 -29.41 -7.28
C ALA A 187 -1.79 -28.60 -6.05
N VAL A 188 -2.81 -27.76 -6.18
CA VAL A 188 -3.37 -27.01 -5.04
C VAL A 188 -3.95 -27.92 -3.97
N SER A 189 -4.49 -29.09 -4.36
CA SER A 189 -5.11 -30.04 -3.43
C SER A 189 -4.09 -30.92 -2.69
N ASP A 190 -2.90 -31.12 -3.27
CA ASP A 190 -1.83 -31.98 -2.73
C ASP A 190 -0.92 -31.25 -1.72
N GLY A 191 -0.92 -29.91 -1.74
CA GLY A 191 -0.07 -29.06 -0.90
C GLY A 191 1.34 -28.85 -1.46
#